data_AF-A0A2W4N6I2-F1
#
_entry.id   AF-A0A2W4N6I2-F1
#
_cell.length_a   1.000
_cell.length_b   1.000
_cell.length_c   1.000
_cell.angle_alpha   90.00
_cell.angle_beta   90.00
_cell.angle_gamma   90.00
#
_symmetry.space_group_name_H-M   'P 1'
#
loop_
_entity.id
_entity.type
_entity.pdbx_description
1 polymer ?
#
loop_
_entity_poly.entity_id
_entity_poly.type
_entity_poly.pdbx_seq_one_letter_code
_entity_poly.pdbx_strand_id
1 'polypeptide(L)'
;MADRTGLEGLRRTLYQLRGLFLPAAAWEGEVLPRRVAGYQPLWLDQLLASGEFLWVGQGGKVAFLVPGEPPPVPLLLPGREPAAGLAEGEAEEHPDLSPGARQVLAALGRRGASFLGPLAAAAGLTPAEALAALWELVWAGLVTNDTFAPLREHLRLRGAGRGAGASAGREGWRLRSGLGRSVAGGTGRWSLVAESLGLPGAGAMASRPEAAPPAGPDAGAEARAREARAEAQVAALLDRYGVVAREMAVAEGMAWGELYPVLQRLELRGDVRRGYFIAGLSGAQFARPQVVDRLRAVDPQAAGRGDRPAPEVTVLPALDPANPWGLILPLPSAAEGRFRLVRAPGNYLVTWDGEPVLAVEGEGRRLVPLATLTPERLPGALAALRQLLEPVGRGRARRRVEVERWGDRPVTESPVAEALLAAGFERGYRRFVLYPG
;
A
#
# COMPACT_ATOMS: atom_id res chain seq x y z
N MET A 1 4.68 6.62 -21.02
CA MET A 1 4.17 5.38 -20.39
C MET A 1 4.92 4.10 -20.80
N ALA A 2 5.79 4.09 -21.82
CA ALA A 2 6.55 2.92 -22.27
C ALA A 2 7.57 2.35 -21.26
N ASP A 3 7.74 2.99 -20.10
CA ASP A 3 8.86 2.76 -19.18
C ASP A 3 8.46 1.94 -17.93
N ARG A 4 7.27 1.33 -17.94
CA ARG A 4 6.72 0.54 -16.82
C ARG A 4 6.17 -0.81 -17.25
N THR A 5 6.93 -1.52 -18.07
CA THR A 5 6.63 -2.90 -18.47
C THR A 5 7.65 -3.87 -17.86
N GLY A 6 7.22 -5.11 -17.60
CA GLY A 6 8.12 -6.17 -17.17
C GLY A 6 8.72 -5.95 -15.78
N LEU A 7 9.84 -6.64 -15.53
CA LEU A 7 10.53 -6.66 -14.24
C LEU A 7 11.09 -5.28 -13.85
N GLU A 8 11.65 -4.54 -14.80
CA GLU A 8 12.20 -3.19 -14.55
C GLU A 8 11.10 -2.18 -14.17
N GLY A 9 9.96 -2.25 -14.85
CA GLY A 9 8.80 -1.43 -14.49
C GLY A 9 8.30 -1.72 -13.06
N LEU A 10 8.34 -2.99 -12.65
CA LEU A 10 8.00 -3.39 -11.28
C LEU A 10 9.02 -2.89 -10.26
N ARG A 11 10.32 -3.07 -10.52
CA ARG A 11 11.42 -2.55 -9.68
C ARG A 11 11.25 -1.06 -9.40
N ARG A 12 11.07 -0.25 -10.45
CA ARG A 12 10.85 1.19 -10.32
C ARG A 12 9.58 1.52 -9.54
N THR A 13 8.52 0.75 -9.73
CA THR A 13 7.26 0.93 -9.00
C THR A 13 7.41 0.61 -7.52
N LEU A 14 8.09 -0.48 -7.17
CA LEU A 14 8.37 -0.84 -5.77
C LEU A 14 9.29 0.18 -5.12
N TYR A 15 10.32 0.65 -5.82
CA TYR A 15 11.19 1.72 -5.34
C TYR A 15 10.43 3.02 -5.07
N GLN A 16 9.56 3.43 -6.00
CA GLN A 16 8.68 4.59 -5.84
C GLN A 16 7.76 4.46 -4.61
N LEU A 17 7.27 3.26 -4.33
CA LEU A 17 6.32 2.99 -3.26
C LEU A 17 6.96 2.45 -1.97
N ARG A 18 8.29 2.45 -1.87
CA ARG A 18 9.02 1.88 -0.73
C ARG A 18 8.56 2.52 0.59
N GLY A 19 8.40 1.70 1.62
CA GLY A 19 7.94 2.13 2.94
C GLY A 19 6.45 2.45 3.08
N LEU A 20 5.66 2.43 1.99
CA LEU A 20 4.22 2.66 2.08
C LEU A 20 3.49 1.40 2.57
N PHE A 21 2.84 1.46 3.73
CA PHE A 21 2.04 0.34 4.24
C PHE A 21 0.62 0.35 3.68
N LEU A 22 0.30 -0.67 2.88
CA LEU A 22 -1.03 -0.88 2.30
C LEU A 22 -1.60 -2.24 2.70
N PRO A 23 -2.94 -2.43 2.72
CA PRO A 23 -3.53 -3.75 2.92
C PRO A 23 -2.91 -4.77 1.96
N ALA A 24 -2.53 -5.95 2.46
CA ALA A 24 -1.78 -6.94 1.68
C ALA A 24 -2.44 -7.30 0.34
N ALA A 25 -3.78 -7.41 0.32
CA ALA A 25 -4.55 -7.71 -0.90
C ALA A 25 -4.56 -6.57 -1.93
N ALA A 26 -4.29 -5.33 -1.51
CA ALA A 26 -4.33 -4.17 -2.41
C ALA A 26 -3.12 -4.10 -3.34
N TRP A 27 -1.97 -4.64 -2.94
CA TRP A 27 -0.74 -4.61 -3.74
C TRP A 27 -0.93 -5.27 -5.11
N GLU A 28 -1.29 -6.55 -5.14
CA GLU A 28 -1.50 -7.30 -6.38
C GLU A 28 -2.92 -7.15 -6.94
N GLY A 29 -3.87 -6.61 -6.16
CA GLY A 29 -5.25 -6.40 -6.60
C GLY A 29 -5.48 -5.07 -7.31
N GLU A 30 -4.84 -3.99 -6.86
CA GLU A 30 -5.14 -2.63 -7.33
C GLU A 30 -3.89 -1.81 -7.64
N VAL A 31 -2.81 -1.91 -6.86
CA VAL A 31 -1.70 -0.95 -6.92
C VAL A 31 -0.65 -1.29 -7.98
N LEU A 32 -0.11 -2.52 -7.95
CA LEU A 32 0.94 -2.95 -8.89
C LEU A 32 0.41 -3.12 -10.31
N PRO A 33 -0.73 -3.79 -10.57
CA PRO A 33 -1.12 -4.07 -11.94
C PRO A 33 -1.65 -2.82 -12.67
N ARG A 34 -2.01 -1.74 -11.95
CA ARG A 34 -2.33 -0.42 -12.54
C ARG A 34 -1.09 0.38 -12.94
N ARG A 35 0.06 0.12 -12.32
CA ARG A 35 1.32 0.82 -12.60
C ARG A 35 2.22 0.06 -13.57
N VAL A 36 2.13 -1.26 -13.57
CA VAL A 36 2.97 -2.16 -14.35
C VAL A 36 2.09 -2.91 -15.34
N ALA A 37 2.18 -2.52 -16.61
CA ALA A 37 1.39 -3.16 -17.66
C ALA A 37 1.76 -4.65 -17.76
N GLY A 38 0.73 -5.51 -17.74
CA GLY A 38 0.91 -6.96 -17.81
C GLY A 38 1.55 -7.59 -16.58
N TYR A 39 1.47 -6.95 -15.39
CA TYR A 39 2.02 -7.45 -14.13
C TYR A 39 1.81 -8.96 -13.93
N GLN A 40 2.89 -9.65 -13.57
CA GLN A 40 2.90 -11.06 -13.21
C GLN A 40 3.38 -11.25 -11.77
N PRO A 41 2.66 -12.03 -10.94
CA PRO A 41 3.08 -12.33 -9.57
C PRO A 41 4.51 -12.90 -9.46
N LEU A 42 4.92 -13.69 -10.47
CA LEU A 42 6.25 -14.28 -10.52
C LEU A 42 7.37 -13.22 -10.56
N TRP A 43 7.14 -12.06 -11.17
CA TRP A 43 8.13 -10.98 -11.18
C TRP A 43 8.38 -10.42 -9.78
N LEU A 44 7.33 -10.33 -8.95
CA LEU A 44 7.48 -9.93 -7.56
C LEU A 44 8.26 -10.97 -6.76
N ASP A 45 7.94 -12.26 -6.93
CA ASP A 45 8.69 -13.32 -6.26
C ASP A 45 10.16 -13.34 -6.69
N GLN A 46 10.44 -13.08 -7.97
CA GLN A 46 11.81 -12.98 -8.48
C GLN A 46 12.59 -11.83 -7.83
N LEU A 47 11.99 -10.65 -7.70
CA LEU A 47 12.63 -9.51 -7.03
C LEU A 47 12.90 -9.78 -5.54
N LEU A 48 11.94 -10.39 -4.84
CA LEU A 48 12.09 -10.75 -3.44
C LEU A 48 13.17 -11.84 -3.24
N ALA A 49 13.16 -12.87 -4.09
CA ALA A 49 14.12 -13.98 -4.00
C ALA A 49 15.55 -13.54 -4.34
N SER A 50 15.71 -12.51 -5.19
CA SER A 50 17.00 -11.91 -5.50
C SER A 50 17.58 -11.09 -4.33
N GLY A 51 16.76 -10.76 -3.32
CA GLY A 51 17.16 -9.89 -2.23
C GLY A 51 17.24 -8.41 -2.61
N GLU A 52 16.71 -8.01 -3.77
CA GLU A 52 16.65 -6.60 -4.16
C GLU A 52 15.59 -5.82 -3.37
N PHE A 53 14.49 -6.49 -3.04
CA PHE A 53 13.45 -5.96 -2.17
C PHE A 53 13.13 -6.99 -1.08
N LEU A 54 12.67 -6.50 0.06
CA LEU A 54 11.98 -7.31 1.06
C LEU A 54 10.57 -6.75 1.28
N TRP A 55 9.69 -7.57 1.85
CA TRP A 55 8.39 -7.11 2.32
C TRP A 55 8.29 -7.25 3.84
N VAL A 56 7.62 -6.31 4.49
CA VAL A 56 7.39 -6.34 5.94
C VAL A 56 5.91 -6.21 6.20
N GLY A 57 5.38 -7.10 7.03
CA GLY A 57 4.00 -7.03 7.51
C GLY A 57 3.90 -6.18 8.77
N GLN A 58 2.80 -5.45 8.93
CA GLN A 58 2.45 -4.80 10.20
C GLN A 58 0.95 -4.60 10.28
N GLY A 59 0.28 -5.16 11.30
CA GLY A 59 -1.15 -4.96 11.52
C GLY A 59 -2.05 -5.29 10.31
N GLY A 60 -1.70 -6.31 9.53
CA GLY A 60 -2.42 -6.72 8.30
C GLY A 60 -2.11 -5.89 7.05
N LYS A 61 -1.21 -4.90 7.14
CA LYS A 61 -0.67 -4.15 6.01
C LYS A 61 0.73 -4.65 5.67
N VAL A 62 1.18 -4.38 4.45
CA VAL A 62 2.52 -4.71 3.96
C VAL A 62 3.15 -3.49 3.34
N ALA A 63 4.44 -3.31 3.57
CA ALA A 63 5.31 -2.39 2.84
C ALA A 63 6.47 -3.15 2.20
N PHE A 64 6.98 -2.62 1.09
CA PHE A 64 8.23 -3.08 0.50
C PHE A 64 9.37 -2.16 0.89
N LEU A 65 10.55 -2.73 1.16
CA LEU A 65 11.75 -2.02 1.57
C LEU A 65 12.93 -2.51 0.73
N VAL A 66 13.99 -1.70 0.69
CA VAL A 66 15.23 -2.01 -0.03
C VAL A 66 16.30 -2.36 1.01
N PRO A 67 16.88 -3.57 0.99
CA PRO A 67 17.98 -3.92 1.89
C PRO A 67 19.16 -2.96 1.75
N GLY A 68 19.80 -2.60 2.86
CA GLY A 68 20.93 -1.68 2.86
C GLY A 68 20.56 -0.19 2.80
N GLU A 69 19.32 0.18 2.49
CA GLU A 69 18.81 1.54 2.67
C GLU A 69 18.16 1.70 4.05
N PRO A 70 18.30 2.86 4.72
CA PRO A 70 17.56 3.12 5.95
C PRO A 70 16.05 3.13 5.63
N PRO A 71 15.22 2.37 6.36
CA PRO A 71 13.80 2.31 6.07
C PRO A 71 13.18 3.69 6.29
N PRO A 72 12.38 4.22 5.34
CA PRO A 72 11.78 5.54 5.46
C PRO A 72 10.64 5.57 6.49
N VAL A 73 10.32 4.46 7.13
CA VAL A 73 9.28 4.34 8.15
C VAL A 73 9.88 3.74 9.40
N PRO A 74 9.47 4.18 10.61
CA PRO A 74 9.86 3.52 11.84
C PRO A 74 9.27 2.11 11.81
N LEU A 75 10.15 1.11 11.73
CA LEU A 75 9.76 -0.27 11.92
C LEU A 75 9.68 -0.53 13.42
N LEU A 76 8.59 -1.18 13.86
CA LEU A 76 8.49 -1.70 15.23
C LEU A 76 9.43 -2.91 15.34
N LEU A 77 10.73 -2.65 15.46
CA LEU A 77 11.75 -3.66 15.67
C LEU A 77 12.09 -3.73 17.16
N PRO A 78 12.39 -4.91 17.71
CA PRO A 78 12.75 -5.06 19.12
C PRO A 78 14.00 -4.24 19.41
N GLY A 79 13.97 -3.45 20.47
CA GLY A 79 15.12 -2.63 20.91
C GLY A 79 15.36 -1.35 20.09
N ARG A 80 14.42 -0.93 19.23
CA ARG A 80 14.44 0.39 18.61
C ARG A 80 13.14 1.12 18.90
N GLU A 81 13.20 2.12 19.77
CA GLU A 81 12.03 2.94 20.04
C GLU A 81 11.52 3.60 18.74
N PRO A 82 10.19 3.64 18.54
CA PRO A 82 9.61 4.38 17.44
C PRO A 82 9.98 5.87 17.58
N ALA A 83 10.35 6.49 16.46
CA ALA A 83 10.68 7.91 16.45
C ALA A 83 9.46 8.75 16.90
N ALA A 84 9.67 9.47 18.00
CA ALA A 84 8.92 10.56 18.62
C ALA A 84 7.56 10.94 18.00
N GLY A 85 6.49 10.75 18.79
CA GLY A 85 5.13 11.25 18.51
C GLY A 85 4.01 10.52 19.23
N LEU A 86 4.30 9.39 19.88
CA LEU A 86 3.42 8.72 20.82
C LEU A 86 3.96 8.96 22.24
N ALA A 87 3.06 9.24 23.17
CA ALA A 87 3.37 9.66 24.53
C ALA A 87 4.42 8.75 25.20
N GLU A 88 5.32 9.38 25.97
CA GLU A 88 6.25 8.72 26.87
C GLU A 88 5.47 7.77 27.79
N GLY A 89 5.74 6.48 27.66
CA GLY A 89 5.06 5.41 28.37
C GLY A 89 5.66 4.08 27.97
N GLU A 90 6.69 3.70 28.71
CA GLU A 90 7.22 2.34 28.87
C GLU A 90 7.69 1.63 27.58
N ALA A 91 9.00 1.41 27.50
CA ALA A 91 9.61 0.44 26.60
C ALA A 91 9.07 -0.96 26.93
N GLU A 92 7.92 -1.31 26.37
CA GLU A 92 7.38 -2.66 26.45
C GLU A 92 8.23 -3.58 25.55
N GLU A 93 9.06 -4.41 26.19
CA GLU A 93 9.37 -5.74 25.66
C GLU A 93 8.05 -6.38 25.23
N HIS A 94 7.78 -6.59 23.93
CA HIS A 94 6.50 -7.13 23.43
C HIS A 94 5.86 -8.17 24.39
N PRO A 95 4.92 -7.76 25.27
CA PRO A 95 4.47 -8.61 26.37
C PRO A 95 3.53 -9.72 25.86
N ASP A 96 3.05 -9.57 24.62
CA ASP A 96 1.92 -10.32 24.06
C ASP A 96 2.31 -11.40 23.05
N LEU A 97 3.60 -11.62 22.76
CA LEU A 97 3.96 -12.69 21.83
C LEU A 97 3.60 -14.06 22.40
N SER A 98 3.04 -14.93 21.57
CA SER A 98 2.73 -16.30 21.98
C SER A 98 4.01 -17.09 22.30
N PRO A 99 3.94 -18.13 23.15
CA PRO A 99 5.08 -19.01 23.40
C PRO A 99 5.67 -19.59 22.10
N GLY A 100 4.80 -19.94 21.14
CA GLY A 100 5.22 -20.43 19.82
C GLY A 100 5.96 -19.37 19.00
N ALA A 101 5.50 -18.11 19.01
CA ALA A 101 6.19 -17.01 18.35
C ALA A 101 7.59 -16.78 18.94
N ARG A 102 7.76 -16.83 20.27
CA ARG A 102 9.08 -16.74 20.92
C ARG A 102 10.01 -17.89 20.52
N GLN A 103 9.50 -19.12 20.48
CA GLN A 103 10.28 -20.29 20.07
C GLN A 103 10.76 -20.19 18.62
N VAL A 104 9.89 -19.75 17.71
CA VAL A 104 10.22 -19.53 16.29
C VAL A 104 11.23 -18.39 16.13
N LEU A 105 11.04 -17.27 16.84
CA LEU A 105 11.96 -16.13 16.81
C LEU A 105 13.37 -16.53 17.26
N ALA A 106 13.49 -17.29 18.36
CA ALA A 106 14.76 -17.81 18.86
C ALA A 106 15.40 -18.85 17.91
N ALA A 107 14.59 -19.67 17.24
CA ALA A 107 15.09 -20.61 16.25
C ALA A 107 15.63 -19.89 15.00
N LEU A 108 14.94 -18.85 14.52
CA LEU A 108 15.40 -18.00 13.41
C LEU A 108 16.67 -17.24 13.76
N GLY A 109 16.78 -16.65 14.95
CA GLY A 109 18.01 -15.97 15.38
C GLY A 109 19.22 -16.91 15.36
N ARG A 110 19.07 -18.16 15.82
CA ARG A 110 20.19 -19.12 15.85
C ARG A 110 20.55 -19.72 14.49
N ARG A 111 19.57 -19.94 13.60
CA ARG A 111 19.77 -20.66 12.33
C ARG A 111 19.82 -19.75 11.10
N GLY A 112 19.39 -18.51 11.24
CA GLY A 112 19.12 -17.62 10.12
C GLY A 112 17.94 -18.09 9.27
N ALA A 113 17.92 -17.62 8.02
CA ALA A 113 16.84 -17.87 7.06
C ALA A 113 16.55 -19.37 6.88
N SER A 114 15.32 -19.80 7.18
CA SER A 114 14.95 -21.22 7.29
C SER A 114 13.62 -21.53 6.58
N PHE A 115 13.53 -22.72 5.97
CA PHE A 115 12.26 -23.28 5.48
C PHE A 115 11.37 -23.74 6.65
N LEU A 116 10.05 -23.77 6.44
CA LEU A 116 9.06 -24.07 7.50
C LEU A 116 9.34 -25.40 8.23
N GLY A 117 9.61 -26.49 7.51
CA GLY A 117 9.82 -27.81 8.11
C GLY A 117 11.00 -27.86 9.08
N PRO A 118 12.23 -27.53 8.64
CA PRO A 118 13.39 -27.44 9.51
C PRO A 118 13.23 -26.44 10.66
N LEU A 119 12.51 -25.34 10.43
CA LEU A 119 12.23 -24.33 11.45
C LEU A 119 11.28 -24.85 12.53
N ALA A 120 10.21 -25.52 12.15
CA ALA A 120 9.27 -26.15 13.08
C ALA A 120 9.97 -27.19 13.97
N ALA A 121 10.80 -28.04 13.36
CA ALA A 121 11.61 -29.01 14.09
C ALA A 121 12.59 -28.34 15.07
N ALA A 122 13.23 -27.22 14.69
CA ALA A 122 14.14 -26.46 15.54
C ALA A 122 13.43 -25.77 16.73
N ALA A 123 12.19 -25.33 16.51
CA ALA A 123 11.36 -24.69 17.52
C ALA A 123 10.64 -25.69 18.44
N GLY A 124 10.68 -27.00 18.11
CA GLY A 124 9.92 -28.02 18.85
C GLY A 124 8.41 -27.94 18.61
N LEU A 125 7.98 -27.45 17.45
CA LEU A 125 6.58 -27.22 17.08
C LEU A 125 6.17 -28.09 15.90
N THR A 126 4.87 -28.32 15.74
CA THR A 126 4.34 -28.83 14.47
C THR A 126 4.46 -27.77 13.36
N PRO A 127 4.51 -28.16 12.08
CA PRO A 127 4.52 -27.20 10.97
C PRO A 127 3.34 -26.22 10.96
N ALA A 128 2.17 -26.63 11.45
CA ALA A 128 0.99 -25.77 11.53
C ALA A 128 1.11 -24.72 12.64
N GLU A 129 1.58 -25.10 13.82
CA GLU A 129 1.84 -24.18 14.94
C GLU A 129 2.95 -23.19 14.58
N ALA A 130 4.04 -23.68 13.97
CA ALA A 130 5.12 -22.82 13.49
C ALA A 130 4.62 -21.82 12.43
N LEU A 131 3.75 -22.23 11.52
CA LEU A 131 3.16 -21.33 10.52
C LEU A 131 2.25 -20.27 11.16
N ALA A 132 1.45 -20.63 12.16
CA ALA A 132 0.62 -19.68 12.90
C ALA A 132 1.49 -18.64 13.65
N ALA A 133 2.55 -19.10 14.33
CA ALA A 133 3.53 -18.27 15.00
C ALA A 133 4.28 -17.34 14.02
N LEU A 134 4.66 -17.83 12.83
CA LEU A 134 5.26 -17.00 11.78
C LEU A 134 4.32 -15.87 11.36
N TRP A 135 3.02 -16.13 11.19
CA TRP A 135 2.08 -15.06 10.83
C TRP A 135 1.93 -14.01 11.92
N GLU A 136 1.94 -14.41 13.19
CA GLU A 136 1.97 -13.49 14.33
C GLU A 136 3.22 -12.59 14.26
N LEU A 137 4.40 -13.18 14.08
CA LEU A 137 5.67 -12.46 13.94
C LEU A 137 5.73 -11.58 12.69
N VAL A 138 5.14 -12.00 11.58
CA VAL A 138 5.02 -11.19 10.35
C VAL A 138 4.18 -9.95 10.62
N TRP A 139 3.05 -10.06 11.32
CA TRP A 139 2.21 -8.89 11.62
C TRP A 139 2.75 -8.00 12.74
N ALA A 140 3.71 -8.51 13.52
CA ALA A 140 4.55 -7.73 14.42
C ALA A 140 5.73 -7.05 13.71
N GLY A 141 5.98 -7.32 12.42
CA GLY A 141 7.10 -6.73 11.67
C GLY A 141 8.47 -7.36 11.93
N LEU A 142 8.50 -8.53 12.57
CA LEU A 142 9.73 -9.20 13.00
C LEU A 142 10.27 -10.20 11.98
N VAL A 143 9.38 -10.82 11.21
CA VAL A 143 9.70 -11.89 10.26
C VAL A 143 9.22 -11.53 8.85
N THR A 144 10.01 -11.91 7.85
CA THR A 144 9.69 -11.81 6.42
C THR A 144 9.90 -13.15 5.70
N ASN A 145 9.60 -13.19 4.40
CA ASN A 145 9.83 -14.34 3.52
C ASN A 145 10.47 -13.86 2.20
N ASP A 146 11.35 -14.69 1.62
CA ASP A 146 11.99 -14.40 0.33
C ASP A 146 11.07 -14.50 -0.90
N THR A 147 9.79 -14.82 -0.70
CA THR A 147 8.75 -14.79 -1.74
C THR A 147 7.46 -14.16 -1.20
N PHE A 148 6.57 -13.72 -2.10
CA PHE A 148 5.25 -13.22 -1.72
C PHE A 148 4.20 -14.35 -1.69
N ALA A 149 4.55 -15.53 -2.24
CA ALA A 149 3.66 -16.68 -2.37
C ALA A 149 2.96 -17.13 -1.07
N PRO A 150 3.63 -17.23 0.10
CA PRO A 150 2.99 -17.56 1.37
C PRO A 150 1.84 -16.63 1.73
N LEU A 151 2.03 -15.33 1.51
CA LEU A 151 1.04 -14.31 1.82
C LEU A 151 -0.14 -14.37 0.85
N ARG A 152 0.11 -14.63 -0.45
CA ARG A 152 -0.98 -14.85 -1.41
C ARG A 152 -1.87 -16.01 -1.01
N GLU A 153 -1.27 -17.12 -0.58
CA GLU A 153 -2.02 -18.30 -0.15
C GLU A 153 -2.81 -18.02 1.13
N HIS A 154 -2.19 -17.37 2.12
CA HIS A 154 -2.84 -16.94 3.36
C HIS A 154 -4.06 -16.04 3.11
N LEU A 155 -3.94 -15.09 2.17
CA LEU A 155 -5.04 -14.22 1.77
C LEU A 155 -6.17 -14.98 1.06
N ARG A 156 -5.84 -15.94 0.18
CA ARG A 156 -6.84 -16.79 -0.49
C ARG A 156 -7.67 -17.59 0.52
N LEU A 157 -7.01 -18.21 1.50
CA LEU A 157 -7.67 -19.01 2.52
C LEU A 157 -8.57 -18.15 3.42
N ARG A 158 -8.13 -16.95 3.81
CA ARG A 158 -8.96 -16.00 4.58
C ARG A 158 -10.12 -15.42 3.78
N GLY A 159 -9.94 -15.22 2.48
CA GLY A 159 -10.99 -14.71 1.58
C GLY A 159 -12.09 -15.73 1.29
N ALA A 160 -11.73 -17.01 1.13
CA ALA A 160 -12.70 -18.09 0.89
C ALA A 160 -13.72 -18.26 2.03
N GLY A 161 -13.35 -17.92 3.27
CA GLY A 161 -14.24 -17.99 4.44
C GLY A 161 -15.29 -16.88 4.55
N ARG A 162 -15.23 -15.80 3.74
CA ARG A 162 -16.21 -14.70 3.78
C ARG A 162 -17.32 -14.80 2.72
N GLY A 163 -17.21 -15.72 1.77
CA GLY A 163 -18.14 -15.88 0.64
C GLY A 163 -19.11 -17.05 0.75
N ALA A 164 -19.02 -17.88 1.79
CA ALA A 164 -19.97 -18.95 2.06
C ALA A 164 -20.80 -18.56 3.28
N GLY A 165 -22.12 -18.50 3.11
CA GLY A 165 -23.07 -18.21 4.17
C GLY A 165 -22.85 -19.12 5.39
N ALA A 166 -23.25 -18.59 6.55
CA ALA A 166 -23.27 -19.28 7.82
C ALA A 166 -24.06 -20.60 7.73
N SER A 167 -23.37 -21.71 7.46
CA SER A 167 -23.70 -23.07 7.89
C SER A 167 -22.68 -24.07 7.34
N ALA A 168 -21.55 -24.25 8.03
CA ALA A 168 -20.81 -25.51 8.02
C ALA A 168 -19.82 -25.48 9.20
N GLY A 169 -19.90 -26.51 10.04
CA GLY A 169 -19.16 -26.65 11.28
C GLY A 169 -17.64 -26.63 11.12
N ARG A 170 -16.99 -26.53 12.28
CA ARG A 170 -15.56 -26.37 12.56
C ARG A 170 -14.66 -27.55 12.10
N GLU A 171 -14.87 -28.10 10.91
CA GLU A 171 -14.20 -29.34 10.45
C GLU A 171 -13.69 -29.29 9.00
N GLY A 172 -13.37 -28.10 8.49
CA GLY A 172 -12.83 -27.92 7.12
C GLY A 172 -11.30 -27.88 6.99
N TRP A 173 -10.54 -28.36 8.00
CA TRP A 173 -9.07 -28.29 8.01
C TRP A 173 -8.38 -29.47 7.32
N ARG A 174 -9.15 -30.42 6.79
CA ARG A 174 -8.60 -31.61 6.11
C ARG A 174 -9.15 -31.70 4.70
N LEU A 175 -8.26 -32.08 3.78
CA LEU A 175 -8.52 -32.63 2.45
C LEU A 175 -8.60 -31.67 1.25
N ARG A 176 -7.48 -30.99 0.96
CA ARG A 176 -6.95 -30.86 -0.43
C ARG A 176 -5.42 -30.88 -0.43
N SER A 177 -4.86 -32.05 -0.17
CA SER A 177 -3.45 -32.38 -0.41
C SER A 177 -3.38 -33.81 -0.97
N GLY A 178 -3.84 -33.98 -2.20
CA GLY A 178 -3.52 -35.16 -3.00
C GLY A 178 -2.23 -34.87 -3.75
N LEU A 179 -1.14 -35.59 -3.39
CA LEU A 179 0.25 -35.44 -3.84
C LEU A 179 1.04 -34.22 -3.31
N GLY A 180 1.70 -34.41 -2.16
CA GLY A 180 2.86 -33.60 -1.74
C GLY A 180 2.73 -32.97 -0.35
N ARG A 181 3.71 -33.22 0.52
CA ARG A 181 3.84 -32.78 1.94
C ARG A 181 3.99 -31.25 2.15
N SER A 182 3.38 -30.41 1.32
CA SER A 182 3.46 -28.97 1.52
C SER A 182 2.30 -28.50 2.38
N VAL A 183 2.59 -28.00 3.58
CA VAL A 183 1.65 -27.13 4.27
C VAL A 183 1.42 -25.93 3.36
N ALA A 184 0.18 -25.74 2.91
CA ALA A 184 -0.19 -24.57 2.11
C ALA A 184 0.22 -23.30 2.87
N GLY A 185 0.94 -22.40 2.21
CA GLY A 185 1.46 -21.17 2.84
C GLY A 185 2.82 -21.30 3.55
N GLY A 186 3.50 -22.45 3.47
CA GLY A 186 4.85 -22.65 4.05
C GLY A 186 6.03 -22.49 3.08
N THR A 187 5.81 -21.97 1.87
CA THR A 187 6.82 -21.88 0.82
C THR A 187 7.86 -20.78 1.10
N GLY A 188 9.03 -20.87 0.47
CA GLY A 188 10.12 -19.91 0.65
C GLY A 188 10.85 -20.05 1.99
N ARG A 189 11.85 -19.20 2.20
CA ARG A 189 12.63 -19.12 3.43
C ARG A 189 12.14 -17.94 4.27
N TRP A 190 11.90 -18.22 5.54
CA TRP A 190 11.53 -17.22 6.54
C TRP A 190 12.79 -16.68 7.20
N SER A 191 12.89 -15.37 7.36
CA SER A 191 14.05 -14.70 7.95
C SER A 191 13.63 -13.54 8.85
N LEU A 192 14.55 -13.12 9.74
CA LEU A 192 14.33 -11.93 10.55
C LEU A 192 14.43 -10.67 9.69
N VAL A 193 13.52 -9.72 9.90
CA VAL A 193 13.50 -8.44 9.17
C VAL A 193 14.76 -7.63 9.44
N ALA A 194 15.21 -7.58 10.70
CA ALA A 194 16.39 -6.83 11.10
C ALA A 194 17.67 -7.33 10.40
N GLU A 195 17.85 -8.65 10.32
CA GLU A 195 18.98 -9.28 9.62
C GLU A 195 18.89 -9.05 8.10
N SER A 196 17.70 -9.23 7.53
CA SER A 196 17.47 -9.09 6.08
C SER A 196 17.65 -7.65 5.58
N LEU A 197 17.40 -6.66 6.43
CA LEU A 197 17.66 -5.25 6.15
C LEU A 197 19.14 -4.86 6.30
N GLY A 198 19.97 -5.72 6.88
CA GLY A 198 21.36 -5.40 7.21
C GLY A 198 21.49 -4.34 8.32
N LEU A 199 20.53 -4.28 9.25
CA LEU A 199 20.56 -3.28 10.32
C LEU A 199 21.73 -3.55 11.29
N PRO A 200 22.45 -2.52 11.75
CA PRO A 200 23.53 -2.67 12.71
C PRO A 200 23.06 -3.40 13.98
N GLY A 201 23.82 -4.41 14.42
CA GLY A 201 23.51 -5.19 15.63
C GLY A 201 22.58 -6.40 15.41
N ALA A 202 21.99 -6.59 14.22
CA ALA A 202 21.08 -7.71 13.96
C ALA A 202 21.75 -9.09 14.16
N GLY A 203 23.00 -9.25 13.75
CA GLY A 203 23.77 -10.49 13.98
C GLY A 203 24.25 -10.69 15.43
N ALA A 204 24.25 -9.63 16.26
CA ALA A 204 24.75 -9.68 17.64
C ALA A 204 23.67 -10.15 18.65
N MET A 205 22.38 -10.02 18.32
CA MET A 205 21.27 -10.53 19.14
C MET A 205 21.17 -12.05 19.14
N ALA A 206 21.61 -12.72 18.07
CA ALA A 206 21.55 -14.16 17.92
C ALA A 206 22.60 -14.94 18.73
N SER A 207 23.66 -14.27 19.21
CA SER A 207 24.87 -14.94 19.71
C SER A 207 25.57 -14.17 20.84
N ARG A 208 24.84 -13.81 21.90
CA ARG A 208 25.47 -13.46 23.18
C ARG A 208 24.88 -14.28 24.34
N PRO A 209 25.60 -15.29 24.85
CA PRO A 209 25.48 -15.65 26.25
C PRO A 209 26.16 -14.53 27.05
N GLU A 210 25.37 -13.78 27.81
CA GLU A 210 25.80 -13.11 29.05
C GLU A 210 27.11 -12.30 29.00
N ALA A 211 27.29 -11.45 28.00
CA ALA A 211 28.40 -10.48 27.97
C ALA A 211 27.86 -9.07 28.18
N ALA A 212 28.30 -8.45 29.28
CA ALA A 212 28.16 -7.07 29.78
C ALA A 212 27.27 -6.11 28.96
N PRO A 213 26.40 -5.30 29.62
CA PRO A 213 25.52 -4.37 28.92
C PRO A 213 26.36 -3.52 27.96
N PRO A 214 25.93 -3.38 26.69
CA PRO A 214 26.66 -2.52 25.76
C PRO A 214 26.80 -1.15 26.42
N ALA A 215 27.97 -0.54 26.29
CA ALA A 215 28.10 0.89 26.53
C ALA A 215 26.92 1.58 25.81
N GLY A 216 26.21 2.48 26.50
CA GLY A 216 25.00 3.12 25.99
C GLY A 216 25.18 3.58 24.54
N PRO A 217 24.10 3.62 23.75
CA PRO A 217 24.21 3.85 22.32
C PRO A 217 25.06 5.10 22.03
N ASP A 218 26.01 4.99 21.09
CA ASP A 218 26.81 6.12 20.64
C ASP A 218 25.86 7.19 20.09
N ALA A 219 25.66 8.26 20.87
CA ALA A 219 24.77 9.37 20.51
C ALA A 219 25.10 9.94 19.12
N GLY A 220 26.36 9.87 18.69
CA GLY A 220 26.78 10.24 17.34
C GLY A 220 26.28 9.25 16.28
N ALA A 221 26.29 7.95 16.54
CA ALA A 221 25.76 6.94 15.64
C ALA A 221 24.24 7.04 15.49
N GLU A 222 23.52 7.31 16.58
CA GLU A 222 22.07 7.54 16.56
C GLU A 222 21.69 8.78 15.76
N ALA A 223 22.41 9.89 15.97
CA ALA A 223 22.21 11.12 15.21
C ALA A 223 22.41 10.90 13.70
N ARG A 224 23.49 10.21 13.30
CA ARG A 224 23.75 9.83 11.89
C ARG A 224 22.65 8.94 11.32
N ALA A 225 22.16 7.96 12.09
CA ALA A 225 21.08 7.08 11.65
C ALA A 225 19.75 7.82 11.49
N ARG A 226 19.46 8.79 12.36
CA ARG A 226 18.28 9.66 12.26
C ARG A 226 18.34 10.55 11.02
N GLU A 227 19.49 11.15 10.77
CA GLU A 227 19.72 11.96 9.57
C GLU A 227 19.57 11.13 8.28
N ALA A 228 20.20 9.96 8.21
CA ALA A 228 20.07 9.06 7.05
C ALA A 228 18.61 8.60 6.83
N ARG A 229 17.84 8.40 7.90
CA ARG A 229 16.42 8.09 7.82
C ARG A 229 15.61 9.26 7.26
N ALA A 230 15.86 10.48 7.73
CA ALA A 230 15.19 11.68 7.24
C ALA A 230 15.49 11.90 5.73
N GLU A 231 16.72 11.64 5.29
CA GLU A 231 17.09 11.68 3.88
C GLU A 231 16.35 10.64 3.04
N ALA A 232 16.26 9.40 3.50
CA ALA A 232 15.48 8.36 2.82
C ALA A 232 13.98 8.66 2.80
N GLN A 233 13.43 9.27 3.86
CA GLN A 233 12.05 9.75 3.94
C GLN A 233 11.78 10.82 2.88
N VAL A 234 12.63 11.85 2.81
CA VAL A 234 12.51 12.90 1.80
C VAL A 234 12.60 12.31 0.38
N ALA A 235 13.55 11.41 0.13
CA ALA A 235 13.68 10.75 -1.17
C ALA A 235 12.42 9.96 -1.53
N ALA A 236 11.88 9.17 -0.59
CA ALA A 236 10.65 8.40 -0.81
C ALA A 236 9.44 9.29 -1.11
N LEU A 237 9.26 10.39 -0.37
CA LEU A 237 8.18 11.35 -0.61
C LEU A 237 8.32 12.04 -1.98
N LEU A 238 9.53 12.45 -2.37
CA LEU A 238 9.80 13.06 -3.68
C LEU A 238 9.53 12.08 -4.83
N ASP A 239 9.92 10.81 -4.69
CA ASP A 239 9.66 9.78 -5.71
C ASP A 239 8.16 9.47 -5.83
N ARG A 240 7.45 9.41 -4.70
CA ARG A 240 6.04 9.01 -4.63
C ARG A 240 5.08 10.11 -5.08
N TYR A 241 5.25 11.32 -4.56
CA TYR A 241 4.33 12.44 -4.78
C TYR A 241 4.83 13.46 -5.81
N GLY A 242 6.13 13.51 -6.07
CA GLY A 242 6.75 14.54 -6.93
C GLY A 242 6.89 15.91 -6.26
N VAL A 243 5.84 16.35 -5.55
CA VAL A 243 5.84 17.55 -4.69
C VAL A 243 5.72 17.12 -3.24
N VAL A 244 6.54 17.70 -2.37
CA VAL A 244 6.57 17.43 -0.94
C VAL A 244 6.18 18.68 -0.16
N ALA A 245 5.16 18.54 0.66
CA ALA A 245 4.71 19.51 1.64
C ALA A 245 4.48 18.82 2.99
N ARG A 246 4.14 19.61 4.01
CA ARG A 246 3.90 19.11 5.38
C ARG A 246 2.83 18.01 5.41
N GLU A 247 1.78 18.16 4.61
CA GLU A 247 0.64 17.24 4.56
C GLU A 247 1.05 15.82 4.15
N MET A 248 1.99 15.66 3.21
CA MET A 248 2.49 14.34 2.77
C MET A 248 3.26 13.65 3.88
N ALA A 249 4.10 14.40 4.61
CA ALA A 249 4.84 13.85 5.74
C ALA A 249 3.87 13.37 6.84
N VAL A 250 2.87 14.18 7.19
CA VAL A 250 1.85 13.83 8.19
C VAL A 250 1.01 12.62 7.75
N ALA A 251 0.62 12.56 6.47
CA ALA A 251 -0.14 11.45 5.91
C ALA A 251 0.59 10.10 6.02
N GLU A 252 1.92 10.10 6.05
CA GLU A 252 2.75 8.90 6.22
C GLU A 252 3.33 8.74 7.63
N GLY A 253 2.88 9.54 8.59
CA GLY A 253 3.34 9.44 9.99
C GLY A 253 4.78 9.90 10.20
N MET A 254 5.30 10.77 9.34
CA MET A 254 6.66 11.30 9.40
C MET A 254 6.69 12.69 10.04
N ALA A 255 7.74 12.96 10.83
CA ALA A 255 7.93 14.24 11.50
C ALA A 255 8.46 15.31 10.54
N TRP A 256 7.62 16.26 10.13
CA TRP A 256 8.01 17.35 9.22
C TRP A 256 9.23 18.15 9.71
N GLY A 257 9.39 18.32 11.01
CA GLY A 257 10.53 19.02 11.61
C GLY A 257 11.89 18.35 11.33
N GLU A 258 11.91 17.02 11.11
CA GLU A 258 13.12 16.29 10.74
C GLU A 258 13.41 16.35 9.24
N LEU A 259 12.35 16.42 8.42
CA LEU A 259 12.47 16.44 6.96
C LEU A 259 12.82 17.83 6.41
N TYR A 260 12.33 18.88 7.08
CA TYR A 260 12.48 20.25 6.60
C TYR A 260 13.96 20.71 6.46
N PRO A 261 14.86 20.46 7.43
CA PRO A 261 16.29 20.78 7.27
C PRO A 261 16.93 20.05 6.09
N VAL A 262 16.56 18.79 5.85
CA VAL A 262 17.03 18.02 4.69
C VAL A 262 16.59 18.69 3.39
N LEU A 263 15.31 19.07 3.28
CA LEU A 263 14.76 19.76 2.11
C LEU A 263 15.45 21.12 1.85
N GLN A 264 15.76 21.88 2.90
CA GLN A 264 16.52 23.13 2.78
C GLN A 264 17.94 22.90 2.24
N ARG A 265 18.63 21.84 2.70
CA ARG A 265 19.96 21.50 2.16
C ARG A 265 19.88 21.10 0.68
N LEU A 266 18.86 20.33 0.29
CA LEU A 266 18.63 19.97 -1.11
C LEU A 266 18.28 21.21 -1.97
N GLU A 267 17.56 22.19 -1.42
CA GLU A 267 17.29 23.47 -2.09
C GLU A 267 18.58 24.25 -2.34
N LEU A 268 19.45 24.36 -1.33
CA LEU A 268 20.75 25.02 -1.47
C LEU A 268 21.68 24.35 -2.49
N ARG A 269 21.59 23.02 -2.64
CA ARG A 269 22.30 22.25 -3.66
C ARG A 269 21.70 22.37 -5.07
N GLY A 270 20.45 22.84 -5.17
CA GLY A 270 19.70 22.91 -6.43
C GLY A 270 18.99 21.61 -6.84
N ASP A 271 19.00 20.58 -5.98
CA ASP A 271 18.34 19.29 -6.22
C ASP A 271 16.81 19.40 -6.18
N VAL A 272 16.30 20.36 -5.40
CA VAL A 272 14.88 20.70 -5.33
C VAL A 272 14.67 22.21 -5.46
N ARG A 273 13.48 22.60 -5.88
CA ARG A 273 13.00 23.98 -5.88
C ARG A 273 11.90 24.13 -4.84
N ARG A 274 12.01 25.18 -4.03
CA ARG A 274 10.94 25.60 -3.11
C ARG A 274 10.00 26.55 -3.81
N GLY A 275 8.70 26.39 -3.59
CA GLY A 275 7.68 27.24 -4.19
C GLY A 275 6.27 26.91 -3.74
N TYR A 276 5.29 27.46 -4.45
CA TYR A 276 3.88 27.13 -4.30
C TYR A 276 3.41 26.46 -5.59
N PHE A 277 3.21 25.14 -5.54
CA PHE A 277 2.90 24.34 -6.72
C PHE A 277 1.46 23.84 -6.71
N ILE A 278 0.93 23.49 -5.53
CA ILE A 278 -0.40 22.90 -5.35
C ILE A 278 -1.23 23.82 -4.45
N ALA A 279 -2.41 24.20 -4.92
CA ALA A 279 -3.37 24.97 -4.15
C ALA A 279 -3.96 24.14 -3.00
N GLY A 280 -4.21 24.78 -1.85
CA GLY A 280 -4.83 24.13 -0.69
C GLY A 280 -3.86 23.39 0.26
N LEU A 281 -2.57 23.29 -0.09
CA LEU A 281 -1.53 22.83 0.84
C LEU A 281 -0.90 24.02 1.58
N SER A 282 -0.47 23.78 2.82
CA SER A 282 0.10 24.81 3.69
C SER A 282 1.62 24.92 3.57
N GLY A 283 2.13 26.15 3.73
CA GLY A 283 3.55 26.42 3.89
C GLY A 283 4.41 26.17 2.65
N ALA A 284 5.67 25.81 2.89
CA ALA A 284 6.67 25.58 1.85
C ALA A 284 6.47 24.23 1.16
N GLN A 285 6.48 24.23 -0.16
CA GLN A 285 6.43 23.03 -0.98
C GLN A 285 7.75 22.88 -1.74
N PHE A 286 8.21 21.65 -1.91
CA PHE A 286 9.47 21.33 -2.56
C PHE A 286 9.23 20.31 -3.68
N ALA A 287 9.87 20.52 -4.82
CA ALA A 287 9.80 19.57 -5.93
C ALA A 287 11.11 19.54 -6.69
N ARG A 288 11.44 18.40 -7.32
CA ARG A 288 12.60 18.31 -8.23
C ARG A 288 12.38 19.23 -9.44
N PRO A 289 13.43 19.84 -10.03
CA PRO A 289 13.29 20.70 -11.20
C PRO A 289 12.46 20.08 -12.33
N GLN A 290 12.66 18.80 -12.64
CA GLN A 290 11.93 18.09 -13.70
C GLN A 290 10.45 17.86 -13.35
N VAL A 291 10.06 17.90 -12.07
CA VAL A 291 8.65 17.88 -11.65
C VAL A 291 8.05 19.26 -11.88
N VAL A 292 8.75 20.33 -11.52
CA VAL A 292 8.30 21.71 -11.75
C VAL A 292 8.06 21.98 -13.24
N ASP A 293 8.98 21.53 -14.10
CA ASP A 293 8.86 21.71 -15.54
C ASP A 293 7.65 20.93 -16.10
N ARG A 294 7.38 19.72 -15.59
CA ARG A 294 6.18 18.95 -15.94
C ARG A 294 4.89 19.62 -15.48
N LEU A 295 4.86 20.19 -14.27
CA LEU A 295 3.70 20.92 -13.76
C LEU A 295 3.37 22.15 -14.63
N ARG A 296 4.39 22.87 -15.10
CA ARG A 296 4.22 24.00 -16.04
C ARG A 296 3.69 23.56 -17.40
N ALA A 297 4.11 22.40 -17.88
CA ALA A 297 3.67 21.88 -19.18
C ALA A 297 2.20 21.46 -19.18
N VAL A 298 1.64 21.07 -18.03
CA VAL A 298 0.23 20.68 -17.89
C VAL A 298 -0.67 21.79 -17.37
N ASP A 299 -0.13 23.00 -17.16
CA ASP A 299 -0.91 24.14 -16.68
C ASP A 299 -1.97 24.53 -17.72
N PRO A 300 -3.28 24.33 -17.41
CA PRO A 300 -4.35 24.62 -18.35
C PRO A 300 -4.46 26.11 -18.69
N GLN A 301 -3.87 27.01 -17.88
CA GLN A 301 -3.82 28.44 -18.16
C GLN A 301 -2.70 28.80 -19.15
N ALA A 302 -1.65 27.97 -19.23
CA ALA A 302 -0.57 28.12 -20.20
C ALA A 302 -0.93 27.57 -21.59
N ALA A 303 -1.85 26.59 -21.65
CA ALA A 303 -2.43 26.11 -22.90
C ALA A 303 -3.45 27.13 -23.43
N GLY A 304 -3.16 27.77 -24.57
CA GLY A 304 -4.04 28.77 -25.19
C GLY A 304 -5.47 28.24 -25.43
N ARG A 305 -6.45 29.16 -25.45
CA ARG A 305 -7.91 28.86 -25.47
C ARG A 305 -8.42 27.99 -26.64
N GLY A 306 -7.61 27.70 -27.66
CA GLY A 306 -8.07 27.14 -28.93
C GLY A 306 -7.88 25.63 -29.13
N ASP A 307 -7.04 24.95 -28.35
CA ASP A 307 -6.67 23.55 -28.60
C ASP A 307 -6.66 22.72 -27.30
N ARG A 308 -7.75 22.83 -26.52
CA ARG A 308 -7.86 22.10 -25.26
C ARG A 308 -8.15 20.63 -25.58
N PRO A 309 -7.30 19.68 -25.16
CA PRO A 309 -7.55 18.26 -25.41
C PRO A 309 -8.87 17.82 -24.76
N ALA A 310 -9.43 16.71 -25.26
CA ALA A 310 -10.59 16.09 -24.64
C ALA A 310 -10.30 15.81 -23.15
N PRO A 311 -11.31 15.98 -22.28
CA PRO A 311 -11.10 15.86 -20.84
C PRO A 311 -10.65 14.45 -20.47
N GLU A 312 -9.66 14.37 -19.58
CA GLU A 312 -9.16 13.09 -19.07
C GLU A 312 -10.03 12.64 -17.89
N VAL A 313 -10.78 11.55 -18.08
CA VAL A 313 -11.59 10.95 -17.02
C VAL A 313 -10.93 9.67 -16.52
N THR A 314 -10.51 9.68 -15.26
CA THR A 314 -9.73 8.59 -14.66
C THR A 314 -10.42 8.05 -13.41
N VAL A 315 -10.43 6.73 -13.25
CA VAL A 315 -10.89 6.07 -12.02
C VAL A 315 -9.69 5.66 -11.17
N LEU A 316 -9.51 6.30 -10.00
CA LEU A 316 -8.40 6.04 -9.09
C LEU A 316 -8.85 5.24 -7.87
N PRO A 317 -8.12 4.21 -7.42
CA PRO A 317 -8.44 3.53 -6.16
C PRO A 317 -8.32 4.48 -4.97
N ALA A 318 -9.24 4.36 -4.02
CA ALA A 318 -9.26 5.21 -2.85
C ALA A 318 -8.01 4.99 -1.97
N LEU A 319 -7.47 3.78 -1.90
CA LEU A 319 -6.27 3.49 -1.10
C LEU A 319 -4.96 3.89 -1.78
N ASP A 320 -4.98 4.19 -3.07
CA ASP A 320 -3.78 4.44 -3.85
C ASP A 320 -3.15 5.80 -3.48
N PRO A 321 -1.83 5.89 -3.24
CA PRO A 321 -1.18 7.17 -2.90
C PRO A 321 -1.26 8.21 -4.03
N ALA A 322 -1.47 7.79 -5.28
CA ALA A 322 -1.70 8.69 -6.41
C ALA A 322 -3.06 9.43 -6.32
N ASN A 323 -3.96 9.01 -5.43
CA ASN A 323 -5.19 9.74 -5.13
C ASN A 323 -4.97 10.68 -3.93
N PRO A 324 -4.72 11.99 -4.15
CA PRO A 324 -4.45 12.93 -3.07
C PRO A 324 -5.71 13.31 -2.27
N TRP A 325 -6.89 13.13 -2.86
CA TRP A 325 -8.15 13.63 -2.33
C TRP A 325 -8.61 12.85 -1.10
N GLY A 326 -8.99 13.58 -0.04
CA GLY A 326 -9.35 13.01 1.26
C GLY A 326 -8.19 12.43 2.06
N LEU A 327 -6.94 12.59 1.59
CA LEU A 327 -5.71 12.23 2.30
C LEU A 327 -4.86 13.47 2.59
N ILE A 328 -4.47 14.19 1.53
CA ILE A 328 -3.65 15.40 1.59
C ILE A 328 -4.39 16.64 1.05
N LEU A 329 -5.33 16.43 0.12
CA LEU A 329 -6.19 17.48 -0.40
C LEU A 329 -7.62 17.34 0.12
N PRO A 330 -8.33 18.46 0.38
CA PRO A 330 -9.72 18.42 0.83
C PRO A 330 -10.62 17.83 -0.26
N LEU A 331 -11.37 16.78 0.06
CA LEU A 331 -12.34 16.22 -0.88
C LEU A 331 -13.58 17.14 -0.95
N PRO A 332 -14.12 17.46 -2.13
CA PRO A 332 -15.41 18.14 -2.26
C PRO A 332 -16.52 17.40 -1.50
N SER A 333 -17.48 18.16 -0.98
CA SER A 333 -18.67 17.57 -0.35
C SER A 333 -19.47 16.74 -1.35
N ALA A 334 -20.27 15.79 -0.85
CA ALA A 334 -21.31 15.21 -1.69
C ALA A 334 -22.35 16.28 -2.03
N ALA A 335 -23.08 16.08 -3.12
CA ALA A 335 -24.22 16.95 -3.46
C ALA A 335 -25.27 17.01 -2.34
N GLU A 336 -25.37 15.95 -1.53
CA GLU A 336 -26.32 15.80 -0.42
C GLU A 336 -25.70 16.08 0.97
N GLY A 337 -24.48 16.65 1.04
CA GLY A 337 -23.87 17.09 2.30
C GLY A 337 -22.44 16.64 2.53
N ARG A 338 -22.02 16.54 3.80
CA ARG A 338 -20.64 16.13 4.15
C ARG A 338 -20.40 14.68 3.73
N PHE A 339 -19.29 14.45 3.03
CA PHE A 339 -18.87 13.13 2.59
C PHE A 339 -17.39 12.92 2.87
N ARG A 340 -17.05 11.70 3.27
CA ARG A 340 -15.67 11.26 3.45
C ARG A 340 -15.50 9.94 2.70
N LEU A 341 -14.56 9.92 1.77
CA LEU A 341 -14.20 8.70 1.06
C LEU A 341 -13.46 7.75 2.02
N VAL A 342 -13.99 6.55 2.21
CA VAL A 342 -13.30 5.50 2.95
C VAL A 342 -12.19 4.92 2.07
N ARG A 343 -10.93 4.98 2.53
CA ARG A 343 -9.76 4.47 1.81
C ARG A 343 -9.57 2.97 2.06
N ALA A 344 -10.45 2.16 1.48
CA ALA A 344 -10.44 0.70 1.55
C ALA A 344 -10.44 0.07 0.14
N PRO A 345 -10.01 -1.19 -0.01
CA PRO A 345 -10.12 -1.92 -1.27
C PRO A 345 -11.56 -1.91 -1.80
N GLY A 346 -11.72 -1.76 -3.12
CA GLY A 346 -13.03 -1.69 -3.75
C GLY A 346 -13.71 -0.32 -3.71
N ASN A 347 -13.09 0.70 -3.12
CA ASN A 347 -13.54 2.08 -3.21
C ASN A 347 -12.68 2.85 -4.21
N TYR A 348 -13.31 3.71 -5.00
CA TYR A 348 -12.66 4.48 -6.07
C TYR A 348 -13.14 5.92 -6.10
N LEU A 349 -12.38 6.76 -6.79
CA LEU A 349 -12.72 8.14 -7.08
C LEU A 349 -12.57 8.37 -8.58
N VAL A 350 -13.64 8.82 -9.22
CA VAL A 350 -13.62 9.28 -10.61
C VAL A 350 -13.22 10.75 -10.60
N THR A 351 -12.18 11.05 -11.35
CA THR A 351 -11.65 12.40 -11.55
C THR A 351 -11.85 12.84 -13.00
N TRP A 352 -12.12 14.12 -13.20
CA TRP A 352 -12.27 14.80 -14.48
C TRP A 352 -11.20 15.88 -14.55
N ASP A 353 -10.17 15.70 -15.38
CA ASP A 353 -8.97 16.54 -15.40
C ASP A 353 -8.35 16.73 -14.01
N GLY A 354 -8.35 15.67 -13.20
CA GLY A 354 -7.86 15.66 -11.82
C GLY A 354 -8.83 16.20 -10.75
N GLU A 355 -9.95 16.85 -11.14
CA GLU A 355 -11.00 17.27 -10.22
C GLU A 355 -11.93 16.09 -9.90
N PRO A 356 -12.16 15.75 -8.63
CA PRO A 356 -12.96 14.58 -8.27
C PRO A 356 -14.43 14.88 -8.50
N VAL A 357 -15.16 14.02 -9.22
CA VAL A 357 -16.58 14.23 -9.59
C VAL A 357 -17.51 13.14 -9.04
N LEU A 358 -17.04 11.91 -8.88
CA LEU A 358 -17.87 10.80 -8.43
C LEU A 358 -17.06 9.89 -7.53
N ALA A 359 -17.54 9.63 -6.31
CA ALA A 359 -16.98 8.58 -5.47
C ALA A 359 -17.73 7.26 -5.69
N VAL A 360 -17.01 6.16 -5.66
CA VAL A 360 -17.52 4.80 -5.90
C VAL A 360 -17.19 3.96 -4.68
N GLU A 361 -18.19 3.42 -4.00
CA GLU A 361 -18.01 2.63 -2.78
C GLU A 361 -18.54 1.20 -2.96
N GLY A 362 -17.94 0.27 -2.21
CA GLY A 362 -18.41 -1.12 -2.16
C GLY A 362 -18.33 -1.82 -3.51
N GLU A 363 -17.20 -1.67 -4.20
CA GLU A 363 -16.93 -2.27 -5.50
C GLU A 363 -17.84 -1.78 -6.65
N GLY A 364 -18.52 -0.66 -6.49
CA GLY A 364 -19.46 -0.11 -7.48
C GLY A 364 -20.90 0.00 -6.98
N ARG A 365 -21.22 -0.67 -5.86
CA ARG A 365 -22.60 -0.76 -5.34
C ARG A 365 -23.21 0.59 -4.99
N ARG A 366 -22.40 1.54 -4.53
CA ARG A 366 -22.86 2.89 -4.22
C ARG A 366 -22.05 3.92 -4.99
N LEU A 367 -22.73 4.74 -5.78
CA LEU A 367 -22.16 5.89 -6.45
C LEU A 367 -22.55 7.15 -5.67
N VAL A 368 -21.58 8.01 -5.36
CA VAL A 368 -21.79 9.22 -4.58
C VAL A 368 -21.42 10.43 -5.43
N PRO A 369 -22.41 11.21 -5.91
CA PRO A 369 -22.12 12.43 -6.65
C PRO A 369 -21.47 13.47 -5.75
N LEU A 370 -20.34 14.01 -6.19
CA LEU A 370 -19.68 15.12 -5.53
C LEU A 370 -20.25 16.46 -6.03
N ALA A 371 -20.06 17.53 -5.26
CA ALA A 371 -20.60 18.86 -5.58
C ALA A 371 -20.10 19.42 -6.93
N THR A 372 -18.99 18.87 -7.43
CA THR A 372 -18.30 19.18 -8.69
C THR A 372 -18.86 18.40 -9.89
N LEU A 373 -19.80 17.46 -9.67
CA LEU A 373 -20.46 16.71 -10.73
C LEU A 373 -21.57 17.54 -11.36
N THR A 374 -21.36 17.96 -12.61
CA THR A 374 -22.39 18.66 -13.40
C THR A 374 -23.11 17.69 -14.33
N PRO A 375 -24.33 18.03 -14.80
CA PRO A 375 -25.07 17.20 -15.77
C PRO A 375 -24.29 16.86 -17.04
N GLU A 376 -23.41 17.77 -17.50
CA GLU A 376 -22.57 17.58 -18.70
C GLU A 376 -21.43 16.58 -18.45
N ARG A 377 -20.92 16.52 -17.22
CA ARG A 377 -19.86 15.58 -16.81
C ARG A 377 -20.39 14.20 -16.47
N LEU A 378 -21.68 14.08 -16.14
CA LEU A 378 -22.29 12.84 -15.68
C LEU A 378 -22.12 11.66 -16.67
N PRO A 379 -22.41 11.78 -17.97
CA PRO A 379 -22.26 10.66 -18.91
C PRO A 379 -20.82 10.14 -18.97
N GLY A 380 -19.83 11.04 -19.01
CA GLY A 380 -18.41 10.67 -19.05
C GLY A 380 -17.94 10.03 -17.73
N ALA A 381 -18.41 10.53 -16.59
CA ALA A 381 -18.09 9.96 -15.28
C ALA A 381 -18.66 8.54 -15.12
N LEU A 382 -19.87 8.27 -15.62
CA LEU A 382 -20.46 6.93 -15.62
C LEU A 382 -19.78 5.99 -16.61
N ALA A 383 -19.47 6.47 -17.83
CA ALA A 383 -18.74 5.69 -18.82
C ALA A 383 -17.35 5.24 -18.31
N ALA A 384 -16.68 6.08 -17.53
CA ALA A 384 -15.40 5.75 -16.90
C ALA A 384 -15.48 4.55 -15.94
N LEU A 385 -16.66 4.17 -15.43
CA LEU A 385 -16.80 2.96 -14.61
C LEU A 385 -16.45 1.68 -15.37
N ARG A 386 -16.43 1.69 -16.70
CA ARG A 386 -15.88 0.58 -17.51
C ARG A 386 -14.40 0.30 -17.19
N GLN A 387 -13.63 1.29 -16.76
CA GLN A 387 -12.23 1.11 -16.32
C GLN A 387 -12.12 0.16 -15.12
N LEU A 388 -13.20 -0.06 -14.35
CA LEU A 388 -13.23 -1.06 -13.27
C LEU A 388 -13.35 -2.50 -13.79
N LEU A 389 -13.87 -2.69 -15.00
CA LEU A 389 -14.01 -4.01 -15.65
C LEU A 389 -12.75 -4.42 -16.40
N GLU A 390 -11.90 -3.46 -16.75
CA GLU A 390 -10.64 -3.74 -17.42
C GLU A 390 -9.77 -4.66 -16.54
N PRO A 391 -9.19 -5.72 -17.12
CA PRO A 391 -8.31 -6.61 -16.39
C PRO A 391 -7.10 -5.82 -15.88
N VAL A 392 -6.97 -5.77 -14.55
CA VAL A 392 -5.80 -5.18 -13.92
C VAL A 392 -4.70 -6.25 -13.91
N GLY A 393 -3.76 -6.17 -14.86
CA GLY A 393 -2.74 -7.21 -15.09
C GLY A 393 -3.32 -8.55 -15.55
N ARG A 394 -2.76 -9.67 -15.08
CA ARG A 394 -3.34 -11.02 -15.27
C ARG A 394 -4.29 -11.46 -14.14
N GLY A 395 -4.74 -10.52 -13.31
CA GLY A 395 -5.74 -10.78 -12.27
C GLY A 395 -7.08 -11.22 -12.86
N ARG A 396 -7.95 -11.79 -12.03
CA ARG A 396 -9.31 -12.14 -12.47
C ARG A 396 -10.06 -10.85 -12.79
N ALA A 397 -10.33 -10.60 -14.07
CA ALA A 397 -11.15 -9.48 -14.51
C ALA A 397 -12.47 -9.47 -13.73
N ARG A 398 -12.91 -8.28 -13.32
CA ARG A 398 -14.23 -8.14 -12.70
C ARG A 398 -15.27 -8.58 -13.72
N ARG A 399 -16.13 -9.50 -13.30
CA ARG A 399 -17.16 -10.07 -14.18
C ARG A 399 -18.32 -9.12 -14.44
N ARG A 400 -18.51 -8.13 -13.56
CA ARG A 400 -19.54 -7.11 -13.63
C ARG A 400 -19.28 -6.00 -12.62
N VAL A 401 -19.88 -4.84 -12.84
CA VAL A 401 -20.05 -3.77 -11.85
C VAL A 401 -21.55 -3.66 -11.59
N GLU A 402 -21.95 -3.76 -10.32
CA GLU A 402 -23.34 -3.60 -9.91
C GLU A 402 -23.49 -2.27 -9.18
N VAL A 403 -24.44 -1.46 -9.60
CA VAL A 403 -24.83 -0.21 -8.93
C VAL A 403 -26.19 -0.42 -8.30
N GLU A 404 -26.28 -0.23 -6.99
CA GLU A 404 -27.51 -0.40 -6.20
C GLU A 404 -28.02 0.94 -5.66
N ARG A 405 -27.11 1.89 -5.38
CA ARG A 405 -27.43 3.18 -4.74
C ARG A 405 -26.78 4.36 -5.45
N TRP A 406 -27.50 5.47 -5.47
CA TRP A 406 -27.03 6.80 -5.88
C TRP A 406 -27.17 7.75 -4.69
N GLY A 407 -26.05 8.16 -4.10
CA GLY A 407 -26.03 8.79 -2.79
C GLY A 407 -26.67 7.87 -1.76
N ASP A 408 -27.70 8.35 -1.08
CA ASP A 408 -28.44 7.55 -0.10
C ASP A 408 -29.71 6.89 -0.66
N ARG A 409 -30.04 7.14 -1.93
CA ARG A 409 -31.26 6.63 -2.57
C ARG A 409 -31.03 5.35 -3.38
N PRO A 410 -32.04 4.48 -3.52
CA PRO A 410 -32.00 3.37 -4.49
C PRO A 410 -31.77 3.90 -5.91
N VAL A 411 -30.90 3.24 -6.68
CA VAL A 411 -30.55 3.69 -8.03
C VAL A 411 -31.74 3.67 -9.00
N THR A 412 -32.70 2.75 -8.79
CA THR A 412 -33.89 2.59 -9.64
C THR A 412 -34.88 3.76 -9.52
N GLU A 413 -34.80 4.51 -8.43
CA GLU A 413 -35.64 5.67 -8.13
C GLU A 413 -34.88 6.99 -8.35
N SER A 414 -33.62 6.91 -8.79
CA SER A 414 -32.74 8.06 -8.99
C SER A 414 -32.86 8.63 -10.40
N PRO A 415 -32.69 9.96 -10.59
CA PRO A 415 -32.62 10.59 -11.91
C PRO A 415 -31.47 10.07 -12.79
N VAL A 416 -30.51 9.32 -12.21
CA VAL A 416 -29.36 8.76 -12.94
C VAL A 416 -29.70 7.51 -13.75
N ALA A 417 -30.90 6.93 -13.60
CA ALA A 417 -31.26 5.67 -14.24
C ALA A 417 -31.08 5.67 -15.77
N GLU A 418 -31.58 6.71 -16.45
CA GLU A 418 -31.44 6.87 -17.91
C GLU A 418 -29.98 7.08 -18.32
N ALA A 419 -29.20 7.83 -17.53
CA ALA A 419 -27.78 8.05 -17.78
C ALA A 419 -26.96 6.76 -17.64
N LEU A 420 -27.33 5.86 -16.71
CA LEU A 420 -26.70 4.54 -16.57
C LEU A 420 -27.00 3.65 -17.78
N LEU A 421 -28.24 3.64 -18.28
CA LEU A 421 -28.59 2.91 -19.51
C LEU A 421 -27.76 3.41 -20.70
N ALA A 422 -27.65 4.74 -20.86
CA ALA A 422 -26.83 5.34 -21.91
C ALA A 422 -25.32 5.01 -21.76
N ALA A 423 -24.84 4.79 -20.54
CA ALA A 423 -23.48 4.35 -20.25
C ALA A 423 -23.26 2.83 -20.47
N GLY A 424 -24.29 2.10 -20.92
CA GLY A 424 -24.21 0.67 -21.24
C GLY A 424 -24.54 -0.27 -20.08
N PHE A 425 -25.14 0.22 -19.00
CA PHE A 425 -25.63 -0.64 -17.93
C PHE A 425 -26.97 -1.27 -18.31
N GLU A 426 -27.20 -2.50 -17.87
CA GLU A 426 -28.48 -3.20 -17.97
C GLU A 426 -29.31 -3.03 -16.70
N ARG A 427 -30.62 -2.86 -16.85
CA ARG A 427 -31.55 -2.72 -15.72
C ARG A 427 -31.89 -4.08 -15.12
N GLY A 428 -31.60 -4.25 -13.83
CA GLY A 428 -32.03 -5.39 -13.01
C GLY A 428 -33.13 -5.02 -12.01
N TYR A 429 -33.55 -6.00 -11.20
CA TYR A 429 -34.71 -5.88 -10.29
C TYR A 429 -34.57 -4.77 -9.21
N ARG A 430 -33.35 -4.39 -8.80
CA ARG A 430 -33.06 -3.28 -7.86
C ARG A 430 -31.67 -2.64 -8.08
N ARG A 431 -31.09 -2.85 -9.25
CA ARG A 431 -29.70 -2.50 -9.55
C ARG A 431 -29.50 -2.28 -11.04
N PHE A 432 -28.44 -1.59 -11.40
CA PHE A 432 -27.91 -1.54 -12.76
C PHE A 432 -26.63 -2.36 -12.83
N VAL A 433 -26.45 -3.15 -13.88
CA VAL A 433 -25.32 -4.05 -14.04
C VAL A 433 -24.57 -3.73 -15.32
N LEU A 434 -23.27 -3.50 -15.21
CA LEU A 434 -22.37 -3.33 -16.35
C LEU A 434 -21.55 -4.60 -16.52
N TYR A 435 -21.61 -5.19 -17.72
CA TYR A 435 -20.83 -6.37 -18.08
C TYR A 435 -19.58 -5.98 -18.88
N PRO A 436 -18.53 -6.81 -18.87
CA PRO A 436 -17.43 -6.69 -19.81
C PRO A 436 -17.99 -6.73 -21.23
N GLY A 437 -17.67 -5.71 -22.03
CA GLY A 437 -18.08 -5.63 -23.44
C GLY A 437 -17.18 -6.41 -24.38
#